data_AF-A0A8S3IKR4-F1
#
_entry.id   AF-A0A8S3IKR4-F1
#
_cell.length_a   1.000
_cell.length_b   1.000
_cell.length_c   1.000
_cell.angle_alpha   90.00
_cell.angle_beta   90.00
_cell.angle_gamma   90.00
#
_symmetry.space_group_name_H-M   'P 1'
#
loop_
_entity.id
_entity.type
_entity.pdbx_description
1 polymer ?
#
loop_
_entity_poly.entity_id
_entity_poly.type
_entity_poly.pdbx_seq_one_letter_code
_entity_poly.pdbx_strand_id
1 'polypeptide(L)'
;ITAIEIEHKKNEAEKTSEQIDKTREVYRPAAARASLLYFIMNDLRKIHPMYQFSLKAFKIVFAKASQKSEESDDVKQRVLNLIDSITYSTSLYTTRSLFEQHKLIFTSQMVFQILLTNKEIDLKELEFLLRYPYVPNLVSPVDFLNELSWGGVKALSNMEEFHNLDRDIEGSAKRWKKFVESEAPEKEKFPQEWKSKTSLQKLCIMRALRPDRMLYALSLFVEEKLGRKYVENRAIE
;
A
#
# COMPACT_ATOMS: atom_id res chain seq x y z
N ILE A 1 43.15 10.59 -38.05
CA ILE A 1 41.78 10.05 -37.91
C ILE A 1 41.11 10.21 -39.26
N THR A 2 40.97 9.12 -40.01
CA THR A 2 40.38 9.11 -41.36
C THR A 2 38.85 9.11 -41.27
N ALA A 3 38.15 9.67 -42.27
CA ALA A 3 36.68 9.77 -42.27
C ALA A 3 35.98 8.41 -42.05
N ILE A 4 36.59 7.32 -42.53
CA ILE A 4 36.12 5.93 -42.36
C ILE A 4 36.16 5.50 -40.88
N GLU A 5 37.18 5.88 -40.11
CA GLU A 5 37.25 5.59 -38.67
C GLU A 5 36.17 6.34 -37.89
N ILE A 6 35.83 7.56 -38.33
CA ILE A 6 34.75 8.36 -37.72
C ILE A 6 33.40 7.71 -37.97
N GLU A 7 33.15 7.27 -39.21
CA GLU A 7 31.91 6.59 -39.59
C GLU A 7 31.74 5.25 -38.87
N HIS A 8 32.81 4.45 -38.75
CA HIS A 8 32.78 3.20 -37.98
C HIS A 8 32.46 3.45 -36.50
N LYS A 9 33.16 4.39 -35.85
CA LYS A 9 32.91 4.74 -34.44
C LYS A 9 31.51 5.30 -34.21
N LYS A 10 30.97 6.05 -35.18
CA LYS A 10 29.59 6.54 -35.13
C LYS A 10 28.59 5.37 -35.13
N ASN A 11 28.74 4.42 -36.05
CA ASN A 11 27.85 3.27 -36.14
C ASN A 11 27.93 2.35 -34.91
N GLU A 12 29.11 2.18 -34.31
CA GLU A 12 29.27 1.46 -33.04
C GLU A 12 28.61 2.18 -31.86
N ALA A 13 28.74 3.52 -31.81
CA ALA A 13 28.10 4.34 -30.78
C ALA A 13 26.58 4.28 -30.88
N GLU A 14 26.01 4.30 -32.08
CA GLU A 14 24.55 4.16 -32.30
C GLU A 14 24.04 2.80 -31.79
N LYS A 15 24.69 1.69 -32.17
CA LYS A 15 24.33 0.35 -31.67
C LYS A 15 24.45 0.24 -30.15
N THR A 16 25.48 0.85 -29.57
CA THR A 16 25.70 0.87 -28.12
C THR A 16 24.61 1.68 -27.43
N SER A 17 24.22 2.82 -27.99
CA SER A 17 23.14 3.67 -27.47
C SER A 17 21.81 2.91 -27.46
N GLU A 18 21.46 2.23 -28.55
CA GLU A 18 20.25 1.42 -28.63
C GLU A 18 20.24 0.31 -27.56
N GLN A 19 21.38 -0.35 -27.35
CA GLN A 19 21.49 -1.40 -26.33
C GLN A 19 21.38 -0.84 -24.90
N ILE A 20 21.95 0.33 -24.65
CA ILE A 20 21.78 1.06 -23.39
C ILE A 20 20.32 1.40 -23.16
N ASP A 21 19.62 1.92 -24.17
CA ASP A 21 18.22 2.31 -24.04
C ASP A 21 17.32 1.10 -23.82
N LYS A 22 17.52 0.00 -24.55
CA LYS A 22 16.84 -1.28 -24.28
C LYS A 22 17.06 -1.74 -22.84
N THR A 23 18.29 -1.66 -22.34
CA THR A 23 18.61 -2.05 -20.97
C THR A 23 17.92 -1.13 -19.94
N ARG A 24 17.91 0.20 -20.18
CA ARG A 24 17.24 1.18 -19.32
C ARG A 24 15.75 0.90 -19.16
N GLU A 25 15.07 0.52 -20.24
CA GLU A 25 13.64 0.20 -20.20
C GLU A 25 13.34 -0.97 -19.27
N VAL A 26 14.21 -1.98 -19.24
CA VAL A 26 14.01 -3.16 -18.38
C VAL A 26 14.11 -2.81 -16.89
N TYR A 27 14.99 -1.88 -16.52
CA TYR A 27 15.15 -1.44 -15.12
C TYR A 27 14.22 -0.28 -14.72
N ARG A 28 13.46 0.28 -15.67
CA ARG A 28 12.52 1.38 -15.41
C ARG A 28 11.53 1.08 -14.26
N PRO A 29 10.96 -0.13 -14.10
CA PRO A 29 10.09 -0.44 -12.97
C PRO A 29 10.77 -0.30 -11.60
N ALA A 30 12.05 -0.68 -11.48
CA ALA A 30 12.82 -0.51 -10.25
C ALA A 30 13.07 0.97 -9.95
N ALA A 31 13.39 1.77 -10.98
CA ALA A 31 13.55 3.21 -10.85
C ALA A 31 12.23 3.90 -10.45
N ALA A 32 11.10 3.50 -11.05
CA ALA A 32 9.78 4.00 -10.71
C ALA A 32 9.41 3.69 -9.25
N ARG A 33 9.69 2.46 -8.78
CA ARG A 33 9.51 2.08 -7.38
C ARG A 33 10.36 2.93 -6.43
N ALA A 34 11.63 3.13 -6.74
CA ALA A 34 12.51 3.96 -5.93
C ALA A 34 12.03 5.42 -5.86
N SER A 35 11.58 5.97 -7.00
CA SER A 35 11.02 7.32 -7.06
C SER A 35 9.76 7.44 -6.20
N LEU A 36 8.83 6.49 -6.29
CA LEU A 36 7.63 6.45 -5.48
C LEU A 36 7.96 6.47 -3.97
N LEU A 37 8.87 5.60 -3.54
CA LEU A 37 9.28 5.50 -2.14
C LEU A 37 9.94 6.78 -1.63
N TYR A 38 10.77 7.43 -2.45
CA TYR A 38 11.38 8.71 -2.10
C TYR A 38 10.33 9.80 -1.84
N PHE A 39 9.33 9.93 -2.72
CA PHE A 39 8.28 10.93 -2.56
C PHE A 39 7.40 10.66 -1.33
N ILE A 40 7.05 9.40 -1.07
CA ILE A 40 6.32 9.02 0.15
C ILE A 40 7.12 9.38 1.41
N MET A 41 8.42 9.08 1.42
CA MET A 41 9.31 9.42 2.52
C MET A 41 9.44 10.93 2.71
N ASN A 42 9.56 11.70 1.63
CA ASN A 42 9.65 13.16 1.67
C ASN A 42 8.35 13.82 2.19
N ASP A 43 7.21 13.20 1.91
CA ASP A 43 5.90 13.67 2.36
C ASP A 43 5.65 13.46 3.87
N LEU A 44 6.47 12.66 4.55
CA LEU A 44 6.35 12.46 6.01
C LEU A 44 6.54 13.75 6.81
N ARG A 45 7.21 14.75 6.25
CA ARG A 45 7.30 16.09 6.86
C ARG A 45 5.93 16.74 7.10
N LYS A 46 4.91 16.34 6.32
CA LYS A 46 3.51 16.79 6.47
C LYS A 46 2.85 16.22 7.73
N ILE A 47 3.36 15.08 8.23
CA ILE A 47 2.89 14.45 9.48
C ILE A 47 3.61 15.06 10.67
N HIS A 48 4.94 15.18 10.59
CA HIS A 48 5.73 15.75 11.69
C HIS A 48 6.98 16.48 11.14
N PRO A 49 7.29 17.72 11.60
CA PRO A 49 8.41 18.50 11.09
C PRO A 49 9.78 17.81 11.21
N MET A 50 9.97 16.92 12.20
CA MET A 50 11.21 16.15 12.37
C MET A 50 11.45 15.08 11.28
N TYR A 51 10.42 14.71 10.50
CA TYR A 51 10.54 13.69 9.45
C TYR A 51 11.05 14.29 8.15
N GLN A 52 12.29 14.77 8.20
CA GLN A 52 12.97 15.38 7.08
C GLN A 52 14.02 14.44 6.49
N PHE A 53 13.80 14.01 5.25
CA PHE A 53 14.71 13.12 4.53
C PHE A 53 15.27 13.83 3.30
N SER A 54 16.58 13.71 3.10
CA SER A 54 17.24 14.26 1.91
C SER A 54 17.36 13.22 0.80
N LEU A 55 17.39 13.69 -0.44
CA LEU A 55 17.72 12.82 -1.59
C LEU A 55 19.11 12.19 -1.43
N LYS A 56 20.06 12.90 -0.80
CA LYS A 56 21.40 12.37 -0.51
C LYS A 56 21.35 11.14 0.39
N ALA A 57 20.57 11.20 1.48
CA ALA A 57 20.38 10.06 2.36
C ALA A 57 19.68 8.89 1.64
N PHE A 58 18.63 9.18 0.87
CA PHE A 58 17.92 8.18 0.08
C PHE A 58 18.84 7.46 -0.91
N LYS A 59 19.70 8.19 -1.63
CA LYS A 59 20.67 7.61 -2.58
C LYS A 59 21.61 6.61 -1.91
N ILE A 60 22.04 6.88 -0.67
CA ILE A 60 22.88 5.95 0.09
C ILE A 60 22.11 4.66 0.42
N VAL A 61 20.86 4.78 0.86
CA VAL A 61 20.00 3.62 1.16
C VAL A 61 19.73 2.80 -0.11
N PHE A 62 19.41 3.47 -1.22
CA PHE A 62 19.18 2.85 -2.52
C PHE A 62 20.42 2.10 -3.04
N ALA A 63 21.61 2.69 -2.94
CA ALA A 63 22.85 2.04 -3.35
C ALA A 63 23.13 0.79 -2.52
N LYS A 64 22.97 0.87 -1.19
CA LYS A 64 23.11 -0.27 -0.29
C LYS A 64 22.08 -1.37 -0.58
N ALA A 65 20.83 -1.00 -0.85
CA ALA A 65 19.77 -1.94 -1.20
C ALA A 65 20.06 -2.68 -2.52
N SER A 66 20.58 -1.95 -3.51
CA SER A 66 20.95 -2.50 -4.82
C SER A 66 22.15 -3.44 -4.75
N GLN A 67 23.09 -3.20 -3.84
CA GLN A 67 24.21 -4.12 -3.57
C GLN A 67 23.76 -5.36 -2.78
N LYS A 68 22.80 -5.20 -1.85
CA LYS A 68 22.29 -6.30 -1.02
C LYS A 68 21.32 -7.22 -1.76
N SER A 69 20.62 -6.70 -2.78
CA SER A 69 19.64 -7.47 -3.54
C SER A 69 20.26 -8.70 -4.19
N GLU A 70 19.54 -9.81 -4.17
CA GLU A 70 19.98 -11.07 -4.76
C GLU A 70 20.25 -10.94 -6.27
N GLU A 71 21.40 -11.42 -6.70
CA GLU A 71 21.80 -11.47 -8.10
C GLU A 71 21.02 -12.54 -8.85
N SER A 72 20.80 -12.34 -10.14
CA SER A 72 20.10 -13.30 -10.99
C SER A 72 20.53 -13.09 -12.43
N ASP A 73 20.77 -14.18 -13.15
CA ASP A 73 21.09 -14.17 -14.58
C ASP A 73 19.88 -13.79 -15.44
N ASP A 74 18.66 -14.02 -14.95
CA ASP A 74 17.44 -13.51 -15.58
C ASP A 74 17.21 -12.06 -15.17
N VAL A 75 17.24 -11.16 -16.15
CA VAL A 75 17.06 -9.72 -15.94
C VAL A 75 15.69 -9.42 -15.33
N LYS A 76 14.63 -10.16 -15.67
CA LYS A 76 13.30 -9.94 -15.09
C LYS A 76 13.31 -10.26 -13.59
N GLN A 77 13.84 -11.43 -13.22
CA GLN A 77 14.00 -11.80 -11.82
C GLN A 77 14.92 -10.83 -11.07
N ARG A 78 16.02 -10.38 -11.68
CA ARG A 78 16.92 -9.36 -11.11
C ARG A 78 16.18 -8.07 -10.77
N VAL A 79 15.31 -7.60 -11.67
CA VAL A 79 14.48 -6.40 -11.44
C VAL A 79 13.51 -6.60 -10.27
N LEU A 80 12.89 -7.77 -10.14
CA LEU A 80 12.03 -8.09 -9.00
C LEU A 80 12.82 -8.10 -7.67
N ASN A 81 14.01 -8.71 -7.66
CA ASN A 81 14.89 -8.75 -6.49
C ASN A 81 15.34 -7.33 -6.07
N LEU A 82 15.63 -6.46 -7.04
CA LEU A 82 15.93 -5.06 -6.79
C LEU A 82 14.72 -4.34 -6.17
N ILE A 83 13.53 -4.51 -6.75
CA ILE A 83 12.30 -3.90 -6.24
C ILE A 83 12.02 -4.31 -4.80
N ASP A 84 12.11 -5.60 -4.45
CA ASP A 84 11.90 -6.07 -3.07
C ASP A 84 12.96 -5.49 -2.12
N SER A 85 14.25 -5.57 -2.48
CA SER A 85 15.35 -5.08 -1.64
C SER A 85 15.28 -3.57 -1.41
N ILE A 86 14.99 -2.78 -2.44
CA ILE A 86 14.82 -1.32 -2.35
C ILE A 86 13.62 -0.98 -1.48
N THR A 87 12.49 -1.67 -1.68
CA THR A 87 11.25 -1.43 -0.91
C THR A 87 11.51 -1.70 0.57
N TYR A 88 12.06 -2.87 0.91
CA TYR A 88 12.31 -3.27 2.29
C TYR A 88 13.39 -2.42 2.96
N SER A 89 14.49 -2.12 2.26
CA SER A 89 15.58 -1.33 2.84
C SER A 89 15.15 0.11 3.10
N THR A 90 14.35 0.69 2.19
CA THR A 90 13.78 2.02 2.39
C THR A 90 12.79 2.02 3.54
N SER A 91 11.88 1.04 3.58
CA SER A 91 10.89 0.98 4.66
C SER A 91 11.55 0.85 6.03
N LEU A 92 12.57 0.00 6.15
CA LEU A 92 13.33 -0.19 7.38
C LEU A 92 14.10 1.06 7.79
N TYR A 93 14.75 1.73 6.83
CA TYR A 93 15.45 2.98 7.09
C TYR A 93 14.49 4.06 7.60
N THR A 94 13.34 4.20 6.96
CA THR A 94 12.33 5.18 7.34
C THR A 94 11.72 4.84 8.69
N THR A 95 11.19 3.64 8.91
CA THR A 95 10.49 3.28 10.16
C THR A 95 11.37 3.38 11.40
N ARG A 96 12.69 3.15 11.27
CA ARG A 96 13.66 3.37 12.37
C ARG A 96 13.78 4.82 12.84
N SER A 97 13.45 5.77 11.97
CA SER A 97 13.47 7.20 12.28
C SER A 97 12.12 7.77 12.68
N LEU A 98 11.05 6.96 12.66
CA LEU A 98 9.70 7.38 13.02
C LEU A 98 9.37 7.02 14.46
N PHE A 99 8.52 7.84 15.07
CA PHE A 99 7.85 7.47 16.32
C PHE A 99 6.90 6.30 16.05
N GLU A 100 6.70 5.46 17.08
CA GLU A 100 5.91 4.23 17.00
C GLU A 100 4.52 4.47 16.40
N GLN A 101 3.82 5.50 16.87
CA GLN A 101 2.48 5.89 16.41
C GLN A 101 2.38 6.23 14.91
N HIS A 102 3.50 6.56 14.24
CA HIS A 102 3.51 6.94 12.83
C HIS A 102 4.03 5.83 11.89
N LYS A 103 4.58 4.74 12.44
CA LYS A 103 5.12 3.64 11.62
C LYS A 103 4.04 3.01 10.76
N LEU A 104 2.89 2.67 11.35
CA LEU A 104 1.78 2.05 10.62
C LEU A 104 1.17 3.00 9.57
N ILE A 105 1.16 4.32 9.84
CA ILE A 105 0.70 5.32 8.87
C ILE A 105 1.58 5.29 7.63
N PHE A 106 2.90 5.31 7.83
CA PHE A 106 3.87 5.24 6.74
C PHE A 106 3.77 3.92 5.96
N THR A 107 3.75 2.77 6.64
CA THR A 107 3.69 1.48 5.95
C THR A 107 2.37 1.28 5.22
N SER A 108 1.24 1.70 5.79
CA SER A 108 -0.06 1.68 5.10
C SER A 108 -0.05 2.55 3.86
N GLN A 109 0.44 3.79 3.96
CA GLN A 109 0.55 4.70 2.82
C GLN A 109 1.45 4.11 1.71
N MET A 110 2.57 3.49 2.10
CA MET A 110 3.46 2.82 1.15
C MET A 110 2.74 1.70 0.41
N VAL A 111 2.01 0.82 1.11
CA VAL A 111 1.22 -0.25 0.47
C VAL A 111 0.18 0.33 -0.49
N PHE A 112 -0.61 1.31 -0.06
CA PHE A 112 -1.66 1.89 -0.90
C PHE A 112 -1.11 2.48 -2.19
N GLN A 113 -0.02 3.25 -2.10
CA GLN A 113 0.59 3.86 -3.28
C GLN A 113 1.21 2.82 -4.23
N ILE A 114 1.79 1.76 -3.68
CA ILE A 114 2.32 0.63 -4.44
C ILE A 114 1.18 -0.05 -5.23
N LEU A 115 0.10 -0.40 -4.55
CA LEU A 115 -1.02 -1.12 -5.16
C LEU A 115 -1.77 -0.24 -6.17
N LEU A 116 -1.93 1.07 -5.91
CA LEU A 116 -2.49 2.01 -6.88
C LEU A 116 -1.64 2.12 -8.14
N THR A 117 -0.31 2.25 -7.99
CA THR A 117 0.61 2.32 -9.14
C THR A 117 0.53 1.04 -9.97
N ASN A 118 0.36 -0.10 -9.32
CA ASN A 118 0.18 -1.40 -9.98
C ASN A 118 -1.26 -1.65 -10.49
N LYS A 119 -2.21 -0.74 -10.21
CA LYS A 119 -3.64 -0.88 -10.52
C LYS A 119 -4.30 -2.11 -9.88
N GLU A 120 -3.84 -2.49 -8.70
CA GLU A 120 -4.35 -3.64 -7.94
C GLU A 120 -5.50 -3.26 -6.97
N ILE A 121 -5.71 -1.97 -6.74
CA ILE A 121 -6.81 -1.45 -5.92
C ILE A 121 -7.51 -0.28 -6.61
N ASP A 122 -8.79 -0.09 -6.30
CA ASP A 122 -9.58 1.02 -6.80
C ASP A 122 -9.37 2.31 -5.98
N LEU A 123 -9.28 3.43 -6.69
CA LEU A 123 -9.04 4.73 -6.05
C LEU A 123 -10.26 5.22 -5.25
N LYS A 124 -11.49 4.97 -5.70
CA LYS A 124 -12.71 5.41 -5.01
C LYS A 124 -12.90 4.63 -3.72
N GLU A 125 -12.60 3.33 -3.73
CA GLU A 125 -12.57 2.50 -2.51
C GLU A 125 -11.54 3.02 -1.50
N LEU A 126 -10.34 3.36 -1.95
CA LEU A 126 -9.32 3.94 -1.07
C LEU A 126 -9.76 5.32 -0.54
N GLU A 127 -10.37 6.16 -1.37
CA GLU A 127 -10.89 7.46 -0.93
C GLU A 127 -12.00 7.31 0.12
N PHE A 128 -12.88 6.32 -0.02
CA PHE A 128 -13.85 5.97 1.01
C PHE A 128 -13.14 5.62 2.33
N LEU A 129 -12.14 4.74 2.29
CA LEU A 129 -11.39 4.33 3.48
C LEU A 129 -10.73 5.52 4.20
N LEU A 130 -10.12 6.43 3.43
CA LEU A 130 -9.35 7.57 3.96
C LEU A 130 -10.23 8.74 4.43
N ARG A 131 -11.25 9.11 3.66
CA ARG A 131 -12.11 10.28 3.94
C ARG A 131 -13.34 9.93 4.76
N TYR A 132 -13.76 8.68 4.71
CA TYR A 132 -14.93 8.14 5.40
C TYR A 132 -16.19 9.02 5.22
N PRO A 133 -16.71 9.14 3.97
CA PRO A 133 -17.98 9.81 3.76
C PRO A 133 -19.09 9.04 4.47
N TYR A 134 -20.05 9.76 5.06
CA TYR A 134 -21.22 9.17 5.71
C TYR A 134 -22.47 10.00 5.43
N VAL A 135 -23.63 9.34 5.50
CA VAL A 135 -24.93 10.01 5.39
C VAL A 135 -25.40 10.42 6.80
N PRO A 136 -25.58 11.73 7.09
CA PRO A 136 -25.98 12.20 8.41
C PRO A 136 -27.48 12.03 8.68
N ASN A 137 -27.89 12.19 9.95
CA ASN A 137 -29.29 12.21 10.41
C ASN A 137 -30.08 10.93 10.08
N LEU A 138 -29.40 9.78 10.14
CA LEU A 138 -30.03 8.46 9.98
C LEU A 138 -30.13 7.76 11.32
N VAL A 139 -31.26 7.11 11.56
CA VAL A 139 -31.43 6.19 12.68
C VAL A 139 -30.94 4.81 12.26
N SER A 140 -30.08 4.20 13.07
CA SER A 140 -29.65 2.82 12.82
C SER A 140 -30.84 1.86 13.03
N PRO A 141 -31.14 0.98 12.05
CA PRO A 141 -32.16 -0.06 12.20
C PRO A 141 -31.70 -1.23 13.08
N VAL A 142 -30.41 -1.25 13.47
CA VAL A 142 -29.80 -2.28 14.32
C VAL A 142 -29.19 -1.66 15.57
N ASP A 143 -29.27 -2.38 16.69
CA ASP A 143 -28.86 -1.89 18.01
C ASP A 143 -27.34 -1.88 18.25
N PHE A 144 -26.56 -2.57 17.41
CA PHE A 144 -25.10 -2.71 17.53
C PHE A 144 -24.30 -1.71 16.67
N LEU A 145 -24.98 -0.83 15.92
CA LEU A 145 -24.33 0.26 15.17
C LEU A 145 -24.90 1.61 15.61
N ASN A 146 -24.02 2.59 15.78
CA ASN A 146 -24.43 3.97 15.99
C ASN A 146 -24.77 4.66 14.65
N GLU A 147 -25.33 5.87 14.73
CA GLU A 147 -25.76 6.65 13.56
C GLU A 147 -24.60 6.97 12.60
N LEU A 148 -23.38 7.20 13.11
CA LEU A 148 -22.20 7.48 12.30
C LEU A 148 -21.74 6.25 11.51
N SER A 149 -21.69 5.08 12.17
CA SER A 149 -21.37 3.80 11.54
C SER A 149 -22.42 3.43 10.50
N TRP A 150 -23.70 3.59 10.84
CA TRP A 150 -24.79 3.33 9.91
C TRP A 150 -24.78 4.28 8.71
N GLY A 151 -24.54 5.57 8.93
CA GLY A 151 -24.32 6.54 7.86
C GLY A 151 -23.17 6.17 6.93
N GLY A 152 -22.09 5.59 7.47
CA GLY A 152 -20.98 5.05 6.69
C GLY A 152 -21.36 3.80 5.89
N VAL A 153 -22.13 2.89 6.48
CA VAL A 153 -22.70 1.71 5.77
C VAL A 153 -23.57 2.16 4.60
N LYS A 154 -24.43 3.17 4.80
CA LYS A 154 -25.30 3.71 3.73
C LYS A 154 -24.50 4.38 2.62
N ALA A 155 -23.49 5.17 2.97
CA ALA A 155 -22.59 5.76 1.98
C ALA A 155 -21.83 4.68 1.19
N LEU A 156 -21.32 3.65 1.88
CA LEU A 156 -20.62 2.53 1.26
C LEU A 156 -21.54 1.74 0.32
N SER A 157 -22.79 1.50 0.72
CA SER A 157 -23.78 0.73 -0.06
C SER A 157 -24.16 1.39 -1.40
N ASN A 158 -23.86 2.69 -1.58
CA ASN A 158 -24.05 3.40 -2.85
C ASN A 158 -22.95 3.10 -3.89
N MET A 159 -21.86 2.44 -3.48
CA MET A 159 -20.81 1.97 -4.39
C MET A 159 -21.21 0.60 -4.95
N GLU A 160 -21.00 0.40 -6.25
CA GLU A 160 -21.41 -0.81 -6.99
C GLU A 160 -20.96 -2.12 -6.29
N GLU A 161 -19.72 -2.15 -5.83
CA GLU A 161 -19.12 -3.28 -5.13
C GLU A 161 -19.73 -3.58 -3.75
N PHE A 162 -20.53 -2.68 -3.18
CA PHE A 162 -21.12 -2.84 -1.85
C PHE A 162 -22.64 -2.75 -1.87
N HIS A 163 -23.23 -2.85 -3.07
CA HIS A 163 -24.67 -2.81 -3.24
C HIS A 163 -25.35 -3.85 -2.33
N ASN A 164 -26.46 -3.46 -1.68
CA ASN A 164 -27.21 -4.23 -0.67
C ASN A 164 -26.49 -4.53 0.66
N LEU A 165 -25.31 -3.96 0.96
CA LEU A 165 -24.66 -4.16 2.27
C LEU A 165 -25.55 -3.76 3.44
N ASP A 166 -26.17 -2.58 3.35
CA ASP A 166 -27.16 -2.09 4.31
C ASP A 166 -28.31 -3.09 4.51
N ARG A 167 -28.92 -3.55 3.42
CA ARG A 167 -30.04 -4.51 3.45
C ARG A 167 -29.64 -5.85 4.06
N ASP A 168 -28.44 -6.36 3.80
CA ASP A 168 -27.97 -7.61 4.42
C ASP A 168 -27.67 -7.45 5.91
N ILE A 169 -27.14 -6.28 6.33
CA ILE A 169 -26.95 -5.98 7.76
C ILE A 169 -28.29 -5.98 8.50
N GLU A 170 -29.31 -5.37 7.92
CA GLU A 170 -30.68 -5.38 8.47
C GLU A 170 -31.30 -6.79 8.45
N GLY A 171 -31.33 -7.45 7.29
CA GLY A 171 -31.97 -8.75 7.12
C GLY A 171 -31.30 -9.89 7.88
N SER A 172 -29.99 -9.76 8.13
CA SER A 172 -29.17 -10.77 8.81
C SER A 172 -28.56 -10.24 10.12
N ALA A 173 -29.27 -9.36 10.82
CA ALA A 173 -28.79 -8.62 11.99
C ALA A 173 -28.09 -9.49 13.05
N LYS A 174 -28.62 -10.67 13.39
CA LYS A 174 -28.00 -11.57 14.39
C LYS A 174 -26.57 -12.00 13.99
N ARG A 175 -26.33 -12.24 12.70
CA ARG A 175 -25.03 -12.69 12.18
C ARG A 175 -24.03 -11.54 12.17
N TRP A 176 -24.48 -10.35 11.74
CA TRP A 176 -23.65 -9.15 11.75
C TRP A 176 -23.34 -8.68 13.16
N LYS A 177 -24.31 -8.75 14.08
CA LYS A 177 -24.09 -8.48 15.51
C LYS A 177 -22.96 -9.35 16.06
N LYS A 178 -23.00 -10.66 15.81
CA LYS A 178 -21.93 -11.59 16.22
C LYS A 178 -20.55 -11.20 15.66
N PHE A 179 -20.49 -10.76 14.40
CA PHE A 179 -19.24 -10.30 13.80
C PHE A 179 -18.75 -8.99 14.43
N VAL A 180 -19.63 -7.99 14.55
CA VAL A 180 -19.32 -6.67 15.11
C VAL A 180 -18.93 -6.75 16.58
N GLU A 181 -19.57 -7.61 17.37
CA GLU A 181 -19.28 -7.81 18.79
C GLU A 181 -18.09 -8.76 19.06
N SER A 182 -17.48 -9.34 18.02
CA SER A 182 -16.25 -10.12 18.18
C SER A 182 -15.13 -9.26 18.77
N GLU A 183 -14.24 -9.88 19.55
CA GLU A 183 -13.08 -9.21 20.12
C GLU A 183 -12.06 -8.81 19.03
N ALA A 184 -11.91 -9.67 18.01
CA ALA A 184 -10.95 -9.51 16.92
C ALA A 184 -11.63 -9.71 15.55
N PRO A 185 -12.60 -8.85 15.18
CA PRO A 185 -13.36 -8.97 13.93
C PRO A 185 -12.48 -8.95 12.68
N GLU A 186 -11.32 -8.29 12.74
CA GLU A 186 -10.34 -8.27 11.64
C GLU A 186 -9.74 -9.66 11.32
N LYS A 187 -9.87 -10.63 12.23
CA LYS A 187 -9.44 -12.04 12.03
C LYS A 187 -10.61 -12.97 11.72
N GLU A 188 -11.84 -12.48 11.85
CA GLU A 188 -13.05 -13.27 11.60
C GLU A 188 -13.37 -13.36 10.12
N LYS A 189 -14.05 -14.44 9.73
CA LYS A 189 -14.60 -14.54 8.38
C LYS A 189 -15.82 -13.64 8.28
N PHE A 190 -15.81 -12.76 7.29
CA PHE A 190 -16.96 -11.91 6.98
C PHE A 190 -18.23 -12.74 6.72
N PRO A 191 -19.42 -12.24 7.08
CA PRO A 191 -20.69 -12.88 6.77
C PRO A 191 -20.89 -13.10 5.27
N GLN A 192 -21.56 -14.20 4.91
CA GLN A 192 -22.15 -14.40 3.57
C GLN A 192 -21.19 -14.23 2.39
N GLU A 193 -21.57 -13.41 1.41
CA GLU A 193 -20.80 -13.04 0.22
C GLU A 193 -19.69 -12.03 0.51
N TRP A 194 -19.74 -11.34 1.64
CA TRP A 194 -18.73 -10.34 2.02
C TRP A 194 -17.35 -10.98 2.29
N LYS A 195 -17.30 -12.29 2.53
CA LYS A 195 -16.04 -13.05 2.65
C LYS A 195 -15.20 -13.08 1.35
N SER A 196 -15.83 -12.97 0.18
CA SER A 196 -15.13 -12.97 -1.12
C SER A 196 -14.67 -11.58 -1.56
N LYS A 197 -14.96 -10.53 -0.80
CA LYS A 197 -14.48 -9.19 -1.08
C LYS A 197 -12.95 -9.10 -0.98
N THR A 198 -12.37 -8.16 -1.73
CA THR A 198 -10.94 -7.89 -1.69
C THR A 198 -10.52 -7.38 -0.31
N SER A 199 -9.22 -7.40 -0.02
CA SER A 199 -8.71 -6.94 1.28
C SER A 199 -8.99 -5.45 1.50
N LEU A 200 -8.95 -4.61 0.46
CA LEU A 200 -9.30 -3.18 0.57
C LEU A 200 -10.80 -2.99 0.83
N GLN A 201 -11.65 -3.75 0.13
CA GLN A 201 -13.10 -3.71 0.34
C GLN A 201 -13.46 -4.14 1.77
N LYS A 202 -12.81 -5.18 2.28
CA LYS A 202 -12.96 -5.60 3.69
C LYS A 202 -12.52 -4.52 4.67
N LEU A 203 -11.46 -3.77 4.38
CA LEU A 203 -11.09 -2.59 5.18
C LEU A 203 -12.18 -1.51 5.15
N CYS A 204 -12.84 -1.27 4.02
CA CYS A 204 -13.93 -0.31 3.92
C CYS A 204 -15.13 -0.73 4.81
N ILE A 205 -15.50 -2.01 4.79
CA ILE A 205 -16.57 -2.53 5.65
C ILE A 205 -16.15 -2.46 7.13
N MET A 206 -14.91 -2.89 7.46
CA MET A 206 -14.36 -2.76 8.82
C MET A 206 -14.39 -1.30 9.31
N ARG A 207 -14.07 -0.35 8.44
CA ARG A 207 -14.06 1.08 8.77
C ARG A 207 -15.44 1.58 9.18
N ALA A 208 -16.50 1.08 8.55
CA ALA A 208 -17.87 1.43 8.89
C ALA A 208 -18.36 0.74 10.17
N LEU A 209 -18.01 -0.54 10.36
CA LEU A 209 -18.57 -1.36 11.43
C LEU A 209 -17.78 -1.30 12.74
N ARG A 210 -16.44 -1.28 12.69
CA ARG A 210 -15.53 -1.34 13.84
C ARG A 210 -14.32 -0.41 13.64
N PRO A 211 -14.54 0.92 13.62
CA PRO A 211 -13.48 1.89 13.39
C PRO A 211 -12.37 1.82 14.46
N ASP A 212 -12.67 1.33 15.66
CA ASP A 212 -11.73 1.09 16.76
C ASP A 212 -10.70 -0.02 16.46
N ARG A 213 -11.05 -0.97 15.58
CA ARG A 213 -10.17 -2.10 15.20
C ARG A 213 -9.31 -1.83 13.97
N MET A 214 -9.38 -0.62 13.40
CA MET A 214 -8.72 -0.30 12.13
C MET A 214 -7.19 -0.41 12.19
N LEU A 215 -6.56 -0.17 13.34
CA LEU A 215 -5.11 -0.35 13.47
C LEU A 215 -4.71 -1.82 13.23
N TYR A 216 -5.47 -2.77 13.80
CA TYR A 216 -5.23 -4.19 13.62
C TYR A 216 -5.56 -4.64 12.19
N ALA A 217 -6.69 -4.17 11.65
CA ALA A 217 -7.08 -4.50 10.28
C ALA A 217 -6.06 -3.98 9.24
N LEU A 218 -5.55 -2.75 9.40
CA LEU A 218 -4.49 -2.20 8.54
C LEU A 218 -3.18 -2.97 8.69
N SER A 219 -2.84 -3.40 9.90
CA SER A 219 -1.63 -4.20 10.13
C SER A 219 -1.73 -5.53 9.38
N LEU A 220 -2.86 -6.23 9.48
CA LEU A 220 -3.10 -7.47 8.71
C LEU A 220 -3.08 -7.22 7.19
N PHE A 221 -3.63 -6.10 6.73
CA PHE A 221 -3.57 -5.73 5.31
C PHE A 221 -2.13 -5.50 4.83
N VAL A 222 -1.31 -4.79 5.60
CA VAL A 222 0.12 -4.59 5.27
C VAL A 222 0.87 -5.91 5.26
N GLU A 223 0.63 -6.78 6.25
CA GLU A 223 1.21 -8.12 6.33
C GLU A 223 0.81 -8.98 5.12
N GLU A 224 -0.46 -8.96 4.71
CA GLU A 224 -0.95 -9.71 3.56
C GLU A 224 -0.29 -9.24 2.25
N LYS A 225 -0.12 -7.93 2.06
CA LYS A 225 0.30 -7.34 0.78
C LYS A 225 1.81 -7.23 0.61
N LEU A 226 2.56 -6.99 1.68
CA LEU A 226 4.02 -6.87 1.61
C LEU A 226 4.77 -7.92 2.44
N GLY A 227 4.07 -8.65 3.30
CA GLY A 227 4.64 -9.65 4.17
C GLY A 227 4.87 -9.16 5.60
N ARG A 228 4.96 -10.13 6.50
CA ARG A 228 5.11 -9.95 7.95
C ARG A 228 6.30 -9.07 8.35
N LYS A 229 7.37 -9.07 7.54
CA LYS A 229 8.58 -8.25 7.75
C LYS A 229 8.32 -6.73 7.81
N TYR A 230 7.16 -6.26 7.35
CA TYR A 230 6.78 -4.84 7.35
C TYR A 230 5.92 -4.41 8.54
N VAL A 231 5.42 -5.36 9.34
CA VAL A 231 4.60 -5.08 10.54
C VAL A 231 5.30 -5.47 11.84
N GLU A 232 6.31 -6.31 11.76
CA GLU A 232 7.12 -6.67 12.92
C GLU A 232 7.97 -5.48 13.39
N ASN A 233 7.68 -5.02 14.60
CA ASN A 233 8.63 -4.22 15.37
C ASN A 233 9.77 -5.14 15.80
N ARG A 234 10.86 -5.17 15.02
CA ARG A 234 12.11 -5.70 15.55
C ARG A 234 12.58 -4.76 16.66
N ALA A 235 12.33 -5.17 17.91
CA ALA A 235 13.22 -4.80 19.00
C ALA A 235 14.62 -5.28 18.59
N ILE A 236 15.58 -4.37 18.59
CA ILE A 236 16.94 -4.63 18.12
C ILE A 236 17.68 -5.39 19.22
N GLU A 237 18.27 -6.53 18.86
CA GLU A 237 19.47 -7.09 19.52
C GLU A 237 20.69 -6.22 19.23
#